data_AF-A0A7I4Z7Z0-F1
#
_entry.id   AF-A0A7I4Z7Z0-F1
#
_cell.length_a   1.000
_cell.length_b   1.000
_cell.length_c   1.000
_cell.angle_alpha   90.00
_cell.angle_beta   90.00
_cell.angle_gamma   90.00
#
_symmetry.space_group_name_H-M   'P 1'
#
loop_
_entity.id
_entity.type
_entity.pdbx_description
1 polymer ?
#
loop_
_entity_poly.entity_id
_entity_poly.type
_entity_poly.pdbx_seq_one_letter_code
_entity_poly.pdbx_strand_id
1 'polypeptide(L)'
;MSAAIRVIALISCFIVFTNSYHCSVSVRVTSKTDKKFKALVVIPALGVQSLPMIFRKRGTKKVQINGEDCGKKPWMIRTFTWKKHQWKPAKNITAKFQGNGWIRMIVGDDLVPHAMDRFGIACFEGACG
;
A
#
# COMPACT_ATOMS: atom_id res chain seq x y z
N MET A 1 -13.67 -47.52 -9.87
CA MET A 1 -13.90 -46.82 -8.58
C MET A 1 -12.64 -46.18 -7.98
N SER A 2 -11.46 -46.80 -8.05
CA SER A 2 -10.23 -46.25 -7.41
C SER A 2 -9.67 -44.96 -8.05
N ALA A 3 -9.78 -44.81 -9.38
CA ALA A 3 -9.28 -43.61 -10.08
C ALA A 3 -10.08 -42.34 -9.76
N ALA A 4 -11.41 -42.44 -9.65
CA ALA A 4 -12.28 -41.32 -9.31
C ALA A 4 -11.98 -40.76 -7.90
N ILE A 5 -11.69 -41.64 -6.94
CA ILE A 5 -11.34 -41.24 -5.57
C ILE A 5 -10.00 -40.49 -5.53
N ARG A 6 -9.00 -40.93 -6.33
CA ARG A 6 -7.71 -40.23 -6.46
C ARG A 6 -7.85 -38.85 -7.11
N VAL A 7 -8.71 -38.73 -8.12
CA VAL A 7 -9.00 -37.44 -8.79
C VAL A 7 -9.75 -36.49 -7.84
N ILE A 8 -10.71 -36.99 -7.06
CA ILE A 8 -11.44 -36.19 -6.06
C ILE A 8 -10.50 -35.75 -4.92
N ALA A 9 -9.58 -36.61 -4.47
CA ALA A 9 -8.55 -36.24 -3.48
C ALA A 9 -7.59 -35.17 -4.00
N LEU A 10 -7.22 -35.22 -5.28
CA LEU A 10 -6.40 -34.19 -5.92
C LEU A 10 -7.17 -32.87 -6.08
N ILE A 11 -8.44 -32.90 -6.51
CA ILE A 11 -9.27 -31.71 -6.69
C ILE A 11 -9.58 -31.04 -5.34
N SER A 12 -9.85 -31.80 -4.28
CA SER A 12 -10.09 -31.25 -2.94
C SER A 12 -8.86 -30.58 -2.33
N CYS A 13 -7.64 -31.02 -2.67
CA CYS A 13 -6.40 -30.33 -2.29
C CYS A 13 -6.23 -28.99 -3.01
N PHE A 14 -6.74 -28.85 -4.24
CA PHE A 14 -6.68 -27.60 -5.01
C PHE A 14 -7.66 -26.52 -4.54
N ILE A 15 -8.81 -26.91 -3.96
CA ILE A 15 -9.85 -25.96 -3.51
C ILE A 15 -9.38 -25.10 -2.31
N VAL A 16 -8.35 -25.54 -1.56
CA VAL A 16 -7.83 -24.81 -0.39
C VAL A 16 -7.05 -23.53 -0.76
N PHE A 17 -6.69 -23.35 -2.04
CA PHE A 17 -5.93 -22.17 -2.49
C PHE A 17 -6.80 -20.93 -2.79
N THR A 18 -8.12 -20.99 -2.65
CA THR A 18 -8.99 -19.81 -2.90
C THR A 18 -9.20 -18.93 -1.68
N ASN A 19 -8.42 -19.09 -0.62
CA ASN A 19 -8.50 -18.23 0.56
C ASN A 19 -8.10 -16.80 0.18
N SER A 20 -9.03 -15.85 0.30
CA SER A 20 -8.73 -14.43 0.23
C SER A 20 -7.73 -14.09 1.34
N TYR A 21 -6.64 -13.43 0.97
CA TYR A 21 -5.60 -13.12 1.95
C TYR A 21 -5.97 -11.81 2.63
N HIS A 22 -6.37 -11.89 3.89
CA HIS A 22 -6.54 -10.70 4.72
C HIS A 22 -5.26 -9.87 4.76
N CYS A 23 -5.42 -8.56 4.78
CA CYS A 23 -4.35 -7.60 4.91
C CYS A 23 -4.68 -6.58 6.01
N SER A 24 -3.67 -6.29 6.83
CA SER A 24 -3.71 -5.26 7.87
C SER A 24 -2.39 -4.48 7.83
N VAL A 25 -2.39 -3.38 7.08
CA VAL A 25 -1.18 -2.63 6.73
C VAL A 25 -1.22 -1.23 7.34
N SER A 26 -0.24 -0.94 8.19
CA SER A 26 0.02 0.41 8.66
C SER A 26 1.00 1.12 7.72
N VAL A 27 0.52 2.07 6.93
CA VAL A 27 1.37 2.88 6.05
C VAL A 27 1.84 4.11 6.83
N ARG A 28 3.15 4.19 7.08
CA ARG A 28 3.82 5.28 7.81
C ARG A 28 4.49 6.21 6.82
N VAL A 29 3.97 7.41 6.61
CA VAL A 29 4.60 8.43 5.76
C VAL A 29 5.45 9.36 6.62
N THR A 30 6.75 9.42 6.34
CA THR A 30 7.74 10.25 7.03
C THR A 30 8.23 11.36 6.10
N SER A 31 7.99 12.60 6.49
CA SER A 31 8.54 13.78 5.84
C SER A 31 9.99 14.02 6.30
N LYS A 32 10.91 14.11 5.34
CA LYS A 32 12.30 14.56 5.51
C LYS A 32 12.55 15.96 4.94
N THR A 33 11.49 16.72 4.70
CA THR A 33 11.53 18.07 4.12
C THR A 33 10.70 19.04 4.96
N ASP A 34 11.02 20.33 4.90
CA ASP A 34 10.22 21.38 5.51
C ASP A 34 9.19 21.99 4.52
N LYS A 35 9.17 21.49 3.28
CA LYS A 35 8.15 21.85 2.29
C LYS A 35 6.76 21.39 2.75
N LYS A 36 5.77 22.26 2.61
CA LYS A 36 4.36 21.90 2.85
C LYS A 36 3.85 20.98 1.73
N PHE A 37 3.44 19.77 2.08
CA PHE A 37 2.83 18.82 1.15
C PHE A 37 1.71 18.03 1.84
N LYS A 38 0.91 17.29 1.07
CA LYS A 38 0.05 16.23 1.63
C LYS A 38 0.28 14.91 0.91
N ALA A 39 0.12 13.81 1.63
CA ALA A 39 0.15 12.46 1.09
C ALA A 39 -1.23 11.81 1.17
N LEU A 40 -1.54 10.98 0.17
CA LEU A 40 -2.72 10.13 0.09
C LEU A 40 -2.31 8.72 -0.28
N VAL A 41 -2.91 7.73 0.37
CA VAL A 41 -2.77 6.32 0.03
C VAL A 41 -4.09 5.87 -0.60
N VAL A 42 -4.03 5.35 -1.82
CA VAL A 42 -5.19 4.81 -2.54
C VAL A 42 -4.96 3.32 -2.77
N ILE A 43 -5.96 2.50 -2.44
CA ILE A 43 -5.93 1.05 -2.57
C ILE A 43 -7.08 0.63 -3.50
N PRO A 44 -6.86 0.62 -4.83
CA PRO A 44 -7.92 0.38 -5.80
C PRO A 44 -8.58 -0.99 -5.67
N ALA A 45 -7.87 -2.00 -5.14
CA ALA A 45 -8.43 -3.33 -4.89
C ALA A 45 -9.58 -3.30 -3.87
N LEU A 46 -9.49 -2.38 -2.89
CA LEU A 46 -10.47 -2.22 -1.82
C LEU A 46 -11.48 -1.08 -2.07
N GLY A 47 -11.28 -0.27 -3.11
CA GLY A 47 -12.03 0.98 -3.29
C GLY A 47 -11.76 2.02 -2.19
N VAL A 48 -10.65 1.88 -1.44
CA VAL A 48 -10.33 2.72 -0.27
C VAL A 48 -9.35 3.83 -0.65
N GLN A 49 -9.59 5.01 -0.08
CA GLN A 49 -8.65 6.13 -0.06
C GLN A 49 -8.48 6.63 1.38
N SER A 50 -7.24 6.88 1.79
CA SER A 50 -6.94 7.44 3.10
C SER A 50 -7.43 8.89 3.25
N LEU A 51 -7.62 9.33 4.48
CA LEU A 51 -7.63 10.77 4.79
C LEU A 51 -6.29 11.41 4.39
N PRO A 52 -6.28 12.70 4.00
CA PRO A 52 -5.06 13.40 3.63
C PRO A 52 -4.12 13.61 4.81
N MET A 53 -2.90 13.10 4.69
CA MET A 53 -1.83 13.38 5.65
C MET A 53 -1.12 14.68 5.25
N ILE A 54 -1.49 15.80 5.87
CA ILE A 54 -0.89 17.12 5.59
C ILE A 54 0.37 17.32 6.43
N PHE A 55 1.51 17.57 5.79
CA PHE A 55 2.78 17.88 6.42
C PHE A 55 3.11 19.37 6.24
N ARG A 56 3.50 20.03 7.32
CA ARG A 56 3.98 21.42 7.32
C ARG A 56 5.47 21.53 7.67
N LYS A 57 6.04 20.45 8.20
CA LYS A 57 7.42 20.27 8.63
C LYS A 57 7.72 18.77 8.67
N ARG A 58 8.98 18.43 8.92
CA ARG A 58 9.43 17.05 9.17
C ARG A 58 8.59 16.34 10.23
N GLY A 59 8.40 15.04 10.06
CA GLY A 59 7.65 14.20 10.99
C GLY A 59 6.96 13.02 10.31
N THR A 60 6.31 12.17 11.11
CA THR A 60 5.67 10.95 10.62
C THR A 60 4.17 10.97 10.89
N LYS A 61 3.39 10.56 9.89
CA LYS A 61 1.96 10.26 10.02
C LYS A 61 1.69 8.85 9.55
N LYS A 62 0.64 8.23 10.07
CA LYS A 62 0.27 6.86 9.71
C LYS A 62 -1.19 6.76 9.33
N VAL A 63 -1.49 5.82 8.45
CA VAL A 63 -2.86 5.36 8.17
C VAL A 63 -2.89 3.83 8.28
N GLN A 64 -3.95 3.30 8.86
CA GLN A 64 -4.21 1.87 8.92
C GLN A 64 -5.15 1.48 7.77
N ILE A 65 -4.77 0.45 7.03
CA ILE A 65 -5.56 -0.15 5.95
C ILE A 65 -5.87 -1.58 6.35
N ASN A 66 -7.15 -1.96 6.34
CA ASN A 66 -7.58 -3.33 6.56
C ASN A 66 -8.46 -3.76 5.38
N GLY A 67 -8.35 -5.01 4.96
CA GLY A 67 -9.16 -5.56 3.87
C GLY A 67 -8.73 -6.98 3.50
N GLU A 68 -9.12 -7.39 2.30
CA GLU A 68 -8.76 -8.68 1.70
C GLU A 68 -8.17 -8.44 0.32
N ASP A 69 -7.16 -9.23 -0.06
CA ASP A 69 -6.50 -9.17 -1.36
C ASP A 69 -6.04 -7.75 -1.76
N CYS A 70 -5.54 -7.00 -0.77
CA CYS A 70 -4.97 -5.66 -0.93
C CYS A 70 -4.05 -5.53 -2.15
N GLY A 71 -3.25 -6.56 -2.43
CA GLY A 71 -2.26 -6.57 -3.49
C GLY A 71 -2.81 -6.89 -4.89
N LYS A 72 -4.11 -7.21 -5.04
CA LYS A 72 -4.73 -7.58 -6.33
C LYS A 72 -4.60 -6.48 -7.38
N LYS A 73 -4.58 -5.22 -6.96
CA LYS A 73 -4.30 -4.05 -7.81
C LYS A 73 -3.16 -3.22 -7.20
N PRO A 74 -2.35 -2.51 -8.02
CA PRO A 74 -1.33 -1.63 -7.50
C PRO A 74 -1.92 -0.53 -6.61
N TRP A 75 -1.34 -0.36 -5.44
CA TRP A 75 -1.59 0.77 -4.56
C TRP A 75 -1.00 2.02 -5.20
N MET A 76 -1.53 3.19 -4.85
CA MET A 76 -0.96 4.48 -5.24
C MET A 76 -0.67 5.32 -4.01
N ILE A 77 0.59 5.71 -3.84
CA ILE A 77 0.99 6.67 -2.82
C ILE A 77 1.23 7.99 -3.56
N ARG A 78 0.34 8.96 -3.34
CA ARG A 78 0.32 10.23 -4.06
C ARG A 78 0.72 11.38 -3.14
N THR A 79 1.58 12.26 -3.62
CA THR A 79 1.93 13.51 -2.96
C THR A 79 1.37 14.71 -3.72
N PHE A 80 1.04 15.76 -2.98
CA PHE A 80 0.53 17.02 -3.52
C PHE A 80 1.27 18.17 -2.84
N THR A 81 1.61 19.20 -3.62
CA THR A 81 2.24 20.42 -3.13
C THR A 81 1.20 21.53 -2.95
N TRP A 82 1.44 22.44 -2.00
CA TRP A 82 0.59 23.61 -1.78
C TRP A 82 1.13 24.79 -2.59
N LYS A 83 0.47 25.16 -3.69
CA LYS A 83 0.84 26.27 -4.56
C LYS A 83 -0.38 27.16 -4.83
N LYS A 84 -0.22 28.48 -4.76
CA LYS A 84 -1.29 29.46 -5.02
C LYS A 84 -2.60 29.13 -4.27
N HIS A 85 -2.48 28.84 -2.97
CA HIS A 85 -3.61 28.46 -2.09
C HIS A 85 -4.41 27.23 -2.55
N GLN A 86 -3.82 26.36 -3.36
CA GLN A 86 -4.46 25.14 -3.85
C GLN A 86 -3.51 23.94 -3.75
N TRP A 87 -4.07 22.76 -3.56
CA TRP A 87 -3.33 21.51 -3.68
C TRP A 87 -3.15 21.15 -5.16
N LYS A 88 -1.90 20.97 -5.59
CA LYS A 88 -1.58 20.49 -6.94
C LYS A 88 -0.87 19.14 -6.85
N PRO A 89 -1.18 18.17 -7.72
CA PRO A 89 -0.43 16.90 -7.79
C PRO A 89 1.06 17.17 -7.91
N ALA A 90 1.88 16.45 -7.13
CA ALA A 90 3.33 16.56 -7.19
C ALA A 90 3.93 15.29 -7.81
N LYS A 91 3.87 14.17 -7.09
CA LYS A 91 4.43 12.90 -7.51
C LYS A 91 3.54 11.74 -7.06
N ASN A 92 3.76 10.58 -7.65
CA ASN A 92 3.14 9.34 -7.21
C ASN A 92 4.13 8.18 -7.40
N ILE A 93 3.89 7.10 -6.67
CA ILE A 93 4.43 5.79 -6.99
C ILE A 93 3.31 4.76 -6.96
N THR A 94 3.55 3.65 -7.62
CA THR A 94 2.68 2.48 -7.56
C THR A 94 3.46 1.24 -7.14
N ALA A 95 2.82 0.39 -6.34
CA ALA A 95 3.36 -0.89 -5.93
C ALA A 95 2.23 -1.80 -5.41
N LYS A 96 2.40 -3.11 -5.50
CA LYS A 96 1.46 -4.09 -4.94
C LYS A 96 1.94 -4.54 -3.57
N PHE A 97 1.16 -4.22 -2.53
CA PHE A 97 1.45 -4.58 -1.15
C PHE A 97 0.40 -5.56 -0.60
N GLN A 98 0.85 -6.56 0.14
CA GLN A 98 0.01 -7.57 0.79
C GLN A 98 0.62 -7.99 2.12
N GLY A 99 -0.20 -8.34 3.11
CA GLY A 99 0.24 -8.90 4.38
C GLY A 99 -0.21 -8.11 5.60
N ASN A 100 0.38 -8.44 6.75
CA ASN A 100 0.00 -7.92 8.06
C ASN A 100 1.22 -7.30 8.74
N GLY A 101 1.19 -5.99 8.96
CA GLY A 101 2.29 -5.26 9.57
C GLY A 101 2.35 -3.81 9.13
N TRP A 102 3.53 -3.31 8.79
CA TRP A 102 3.72 -1.91 8.45
C TRP A 102 4.74 -1.69 7.34
N ILE A 103 4.56 -0.59 6.61
CA ILE A 103 5.51 -0.09 5.61
C ILE A 103 5.78 1.39 5.86
N ARG A 104 7.04 1.80 5.74
CA ARG A 104 7.44 3.21 5.84
C ARG A 104 7.75 3.79 4.47
N MET A 105 7.08 4.90 4.17
CA MET A 105 7.32 5.75 3.01
C MET A 105 8.08 7.00 3.46
N ILE A 106 9.18 7.33 2.80
CA ILE A 106 9.94 8.57 3.04
C ILE A 106 9.68 9.54 1.89
N VAL A 107 9.43 10.81 2.22
CA VAL A 107 9.22 11.89 1.24
C VAL A 107 10.25 12.99 1.50
N GLY A 108 11.11 13.23 0.50
CA GLY A 108 12.16 14.25 0.51
C GLY A 108 11.74 15.57 -0.16
N ASP A 109 12.72 16.41 -0.50
CA ASP A 109 12.51 17.71 -1.14
C ASP A 109 11.96 17.63 -2.57
N ASP A 110 12.14 16.49 -3.24
CA ASP A 110 11.57 16.16 -4.55
C ASP A 110 10.07 15.81 -4.49
N LEU A 111 9.55 15.67 -3.26
CA LEU A 111 8.19 15.21 -2.95
C LEU A 111 7.87 13.82 -3.51
N VAL A 112 8.87 13.03 -3.91
CA VAL A 112 8.69 11.65 -4.35
C VAL A 112 8.58 10.76 -3.10
N PRO A 113 7.51 9.95 -2.95
CA PRO A 113 7.47 8.95 -1.91
C PRO A 113 8.35 7.75 -2.29
N HIS A 114 9.22 7.33 -1.39
CA HIS A 114 10.06 6.14 -1.52
C HIS A 114 9.71 5.13 -0.44
N ALA A 115 9.43 3.88 -0.82
CA ALA A 115 9.33 2.79 0.14
C ALA A 115 10.74 2.50 0.69
N MET A 116 10.85 2.24 1.99
CA MET A 116 12.15 2.05 2.65
C MET A 116 12.20 0.72 3.39
N ASP A 117 11.58 0.66 4.55
CA ASP A 117 11.52 -0.50 5.43
C ASP A 117 10.09 -0.95 5.62
N ARG A 118 9.95 -2.26 5.79
CA ARG A 118 8.68 -2.94 5.95
C ARG A 118 8.83 -4.14 6.86
N PHE A 119 7.79 -4.43 7.61
CA PHE A 119 7.69 -5.61 8.46
C PHE A 119 6.35 -6.29 8.21
N GLY A 120 6.37 -7.59 7.92
CA GLY A 120 5.17 -8.39 7.66
C GLY A 120 4.39 -8.02 6.39
N ILE A 121 4.96 -7.13 5.56
CA ILE A 121 4.39 -6.71 4.27
C ILE A 121 5.25 -7.24 3.13
N ALA A 122 4.63 -8.04 2.28
CA ALA A 122 5.18 -8.40 0.98
C ALA A 122 4.96 -7.25 -0.01
N CYS A 123 5.99 -6.96 -0.80
CA CYS A 123 5.86 -6.16 -2.01
C CYS A 123 6.38 -7.01 -3.16
N PHE A 124 5.54 -7.20 -4.18
CA PHE A 124 5.81 -8.15 -5.25
C PHE A 124 5.80 -7.52 -6.64
N GLU A 125 5.44 -6.24 -6.76
CA GLU A 125 5.50 -5.49 -8.02
C GLU A 125 5.58 -3.99 -7.76
N GLY A 126 6.33 -3.25 -8.59
CA GLY A 126 6.41 -1.79 -8.56
C GLY A 126 7.52 -1.22 -7.66
N ALA A 127 7.32 -0.01 -7.16
CA ALA A 127 8.29 0.73 -6.34
C ALA A 127 8.37 0.18 -4.91
N CYS A 128 8.98 -0.98 -4.76
CA CYS A 128 9.04 -1.75 -3.52
C CYS A 128 10.10 -1.29 -2.50
N GLY A 129 10.96 -0.34 -2.88
CA GLY A 129 12.15 0.05 -2.11
C GLY A 129 13.34 -0.80 -2.49
#